data_AF-A0A5R8WT31-F1
#
_entry.id   AF-A0A5R8WT31-F1
#
_cell.length_a   1.000
_cell.length_b   1.000
_cell.length_c   1.000
_cell.angle_alpha   90.00
_cell.angle_beta   90.00
_cell.angle_gamma   90.00
#
_symmetry.space_group_name_H-M   'P 1'
#
loop_
_entity.id
_entity.type
_entity.pdbx_description
1 polymer ?
#
loop_
_entity_poly.entity_id
_entity_poly.type
_entity_poly.pdbx_seq_one_letter_code
_entity_poly.pdbx_strand_id
1 'polypeptide(L)'
;MFNCRQATLLIERRADETLPFKTQVQLRAHLRLCPYCRRYAFQSLFLARQARAAAEHRVPADVVLPPAARQRIQQALDQRLGR
;
A
#
# COMPACT_ATOMS: atom_id res chain seq x y z
N MET A 1 -11.03 -10.28 16.22
CA MET A 1 -9.61 -10.41 15.82
C MET A 1 -9.55 -10.65 14.32
N PHE A 2 -8.61 -10.02 13.62
CA PHE A 2 -8.36 -10.31 12.21
C PHE A 2 -7.63 -11.65 12.06
N ASN A 3 -7.90 -12.36 10.96
CA ASN A 3 -7.05 -13.47 10.53
C ASN A 3 -5.78 -12.94 9.83
N CYS A 4 -4.79 -13.81 9.60
CA CYS A 4 -3.52 -13.42 8.99
C CYS A 4 -3.68 -12.83 7.58
N ARG A 5 -4.68 -13.27 6.81
CA ARG A 5 -4.98 -12.72 5.47
C ARG A 5 -5.46 -11.27 5.55
N GLN A 6 -6.33 -10.96 6.50
CA GLN A 6 -6.78 -9.59 6.75
C GLN A 6 -5.64 -8.72 7.28
N ALA A 7 -4.80 -9.27 8.17
CA ALA A 7 -3.64 -8.55 8.69
C ALA A 7 -2.63 -8.19 7.61
N THR A 8 -2.27 -9.14 6.73
CA THR A 8 -1.37 -8.90 5.59
C THR A 8 -1.92 -7.87 4.62
N LEU A 9 -3.22 -7.92 4.29
CA LEU A 9 -3.88 -6.88 3.48
C LEU A 9 -3.77 -5.49 4.12
N LEU A 10 -4.04 -5.38 5.42
CA LEU A 10 -3.94 -4.09 6.12
C LEU A 10 -2.49 -3.59 6.24
N ILE A 11 -1.51 -4.49 6.32
CA ILE A 11 -0.08 -4.14 6.31
C ILE A 11 0.28 -3.47 4.98
N GLU A 12 -0.11 -4.04 3.85
CA GLU A 12 0.13 -3.45 2.53
C GLU A 12 -0.61 -2.12 2.38
N ARG A 13 -1.91 -2.12 2.72
CA ARG A 13 -2.76 -0.93 2.56
C ARG A 13 -2.25 0.27 3.36
N ARG A 14 -1.65 0.07 4.54
CA ARG A 14 -1.06 1.18 5.33
C ARG A 14 0.13 1.86 4.63
N ALA A 15 0.76 1.20 3.65
CA ALA A 15 1.90 1.74 2.90
C ALA A 15 1.47 2.73 1.80
N ASP A 16 0.18 2.71 1.44
CA ASP A 16 -0.42 3.54 0.40
C ASP A 16 -1.40 4.57 0.97
N GLU A 17 -2.08 4.25 2.08
CA GLU A 17 -3.05 5.14 2.71
C GLU A 17 -3.03 5.09 4.25
N THR A 18 -3.65 6.09 4.87
CA THR A 18 -3.85 6.10 6.32
C THR A 18 -5.05 5.23 6.70
N LEU A 19 -4.81 4.18 7.49
CA LEU A 19 -5.88 3.33 7.99
C LEU A 19 -6.74 4.04 9.06
N PRO A 20 -8.04 3.72 9.20
CA PRO A 20 -8.85 4.20 10.32
C PRO A 20 -8.27 3.80 11.68
N PHE A 21 -8.38 4.66 12.69
CA PHE A 21 -7.77 4.44 14.02
C PHE A 21 -8.12 3.08 14.64
N LYS A 22 -9.40 2.68 14.59
CA LYS A 22 -9.87 1.37 15.07
C LYS A 22 -9.11 0.22 14.40
N THR A 23 -8.89 0.31 13.10
CA THR A 23 -8.17 -0.68 12.29
C THR A 23 -6.68 -0.71 12.65
N GLN A 24 -6.07 0.46 12.89
CA GLN A 24 -4.68 0.54 13.35
C GLN A 24 -4.48 -0.16 14.70
N VAL A 25 -5.37 0.07 15.67
CA VAL A 25 -5.29 -0.56 17.00
C VAL A 25 -5.43 -2.07 16.89
N GLN A 26 -6.40 -2.56 16.12
CA GLN A 26 -6.60 -4.00 15.91
C GLN A 26 -5.41 -4.67 15.21
N LEU A 27 -4.84 -4.02 14.20
CA LEU A 27 -3.64 -4.51 13.53
C LEU A 27 -2.45 -4.56 14.49
N ARG A 28 -2.23 -3.52 15.30
CA ARG A 28 -1.17 -3.50 16.32
C ARG A 28 -1.33 -4.64 17.33
N ALA A 29 -2.56 -4.94 17.77
CA ALA A 29 -2.83 -6.08 18.64
C ALA A 29 -2.46 -7.41 17.96
N HIS A 30 -2.88 -7.62 16.71
CA HIS A 30 -2.54 -8.83 15.96
C HIS A 30 -1.02 -9.01 15.78
N LEU A 31 -0.28 -7.94 15.47
CA LEU A 31 1.17 -7.99 15.31
C LEU A 31 1.94 -8.30 16.60
N ARG A 32 1.35 -8.04 17.77
CA ARG A 32 1.91 -8.46 19.07
C ARG A 32 1.73 -9.95 19.32
N LEU A 33 0.64 -10.53 18.81
CA LEU A 33 0.27 -11.94 19.04
C LEU A 33 0.82 -12.89 17.96
N CYS A 34 0.96 -12.43 16.73
CA CYS A 34 1.38 -13.26 15.59
C CYS A 34 2.81 -12.90 15.14
N PRO A 35 3.82 -13.74 15.41
CA PRO A 35 5.21 -13.47 15.02
C PRO A 35 5.40 -13.47 13.49
N TYR A 36 4.62 -14.26 12.75
CA TYR A 36 4.68 -14.31 11.28
C TYR A 36 4.20 -13.00 10.65
N CYS A 37 3.06 -12.48 11.09
CA CYS A 37 2.56 -11.19 10.61
C CYS A 37 3.49 -10.03 11.02
N ARG A 38 4.14 -10.10 12.19
CA ARG A 38 5.17 -9.14 12.59
C ARG A 38 6.38 -9.17 11.65
N ARG A 39 6.89 -10.36 11.33
CA ARG A 39 7.99 -10.53 10.37
C ARG A 39 7.61 -10.04 8.98
N TYR A 40 6.42 -10.40 8.52
CA TYR A 40 5.87 -9.93 7.25
C TYR A 40 5.80 -8.41 7.19
N ALA A 41 5.29 -7.75 8.24
CA ALA A 41 5.21 -6.29 8.30
C ALA A 41 6.57 -5.60 8.17
N PHE A 42 7.62 -6.19 8.74
CA PHE A 42 8.98 -5.70 8.61
C PHE A 42 9.52 -5.89 7.19
N GLN A 43 9.38 -7.10 6.64
CA GLN A 43 9.89 -7.47 5.32
C GLN A 43 9.19 -6.70 4.20
N SER A 44 7.87 -6.60 4.23
CA SER A 44 7.08 -5.85 3.24
C SER A 44 7.51 -4.38 3.20
N LEU A 45 7.63 -3.73 4.37
CA LEU A 45 8.07 -2.34 4.44
C LEU A 45 9.50 -2.15 3.91
N PHE A 46 10.40 -3.09 4.19
CA PHE A 46 11.78 -3.08 3.69
C PHE A 46 11.81 -3.21 2.16
N LEU A 47 11.09 -4.17 1.60
CA LEU A 47 10.99 -4.37 0.14
C LEU A 47 10.37 -3.16 -0.55
N ALA A 48 9.27 -2.62 -0.01
CA ALA A 48 8.60 -1.45 -0.58
C ALA A 48 9.53 -0.23 -0.64
N ARG A 49 10.32 0.02 0.42
CA ARG A 49 11.29 1.13 0.45
C ARG A 49 12.39 0.95 -0.59
N GLN A 50 12.95 -0.25 -0.71
CA GLN A 50 13.99 -0.51 -1.71
C GLN A 50 13.45 -0.41 -3.13
N ALA A 51 12.27 -0.96 -3.39
CA ALA A 51 11.64 -0.91 -4.70
C ALA A 51 11.34 0.54 -5.11
N ARG A 52 10.79 1.36 -4.21
CA ARG A 52 10.52 2.79 -4.48
C ARG A 52 11.80 3.57 -4.76
N ALA A 53 12.83 3.44 -3.92
CA ALA A 53 14.10 4.11 -4.15
C ALA A 53 14.74 3.71 -5.49
N ALA A 54 14.74 2.41 -5.82
CA ALA A 54 15.28 1.92 -7.08
C ALA A 54 14.49 2.41 -8.30
N ALA A 55 13.18 2.59 -8.18
CA ALA A 55 12.33 3.11 -9.24
C ALA A 55 12.50 4.62 -9.42
N GLU A 56 12.48 5.40 -8.33
CA GLU A 56 12.62 6.86 -8.36
C GLU A 56 13.95 7.30 -8.97
N HIS A 57 15.05 6.60 -8.71
CA HIS A 57 16.35 6.91 -9.32
C HIS A 57 16.44 6.58 -10.82
N ARG A 58 15.50 5.81 -11.37
CA ARG A 58 15.51 5.36 -12.77
C ARG A 58 14.54 6.13 -13.66
N VAL A 59 13.62 6.90 -13.09
CA VAL A 59 12.65 7.70 -13.83
C VAL A 59 13.17 9.13 -13.87
N PRO A 60 13.50 9.68 -15.06
CA PRO A 60 13.87 11.08 -15.19
C PRO A 60 12.76 11.98 -14.63
N ALA A 61 13.15 13.06 -13.93
CA ALA A 61 12.21 13.93 -13.22
C ALA A 61 11.18 14.63 -14.13
N ASP A 62 11.47 14.70 -15.43
CA ASP A 62 10.65 15.25 -16.50
C ASP A 62 9.67 14.23 -17.11
N VAL A 63 9.75 12.95 -16.72
CA VAL A 63 8.76 11.94 -17.13
C VAL A 63 7.46 12.16 -16.37
N VAL A 64 6.56 12.90 -17.01
CA VAL A 64 5.20 13.15 -16.52
C VAL A 64 4.21 12.42 -17.42
N LEU A 65 3.12 11.89 -16.83
CA LEU A 65 2.03 11.35 -17.65
C LEU A 65 1.45 12.44 -18.57
N PRO A 66 1.36 12.19 -19.89
CA PRO A 66 0.67 13.10 -20.79
C PRO A 66 -0.77 13.34 -20.33
N PRO A 67 -1.33 14.56 -20.48
CA PRO A 67 -2.68 14.88 -20.02
C PRO A 67 -3.76 13.91 -20.51
N ALA A 68 -3.69 13.51 -21.78
CA ALA A 68 -4.60 12.54 -22.37
C ALA A 68 -4.51 11.15 -21.73
N ALA A 69 -3.29 10.69 -21.39
CA ALA A 69 -3.08 9.42 -20.70
C ALA A 69 -3.64 9.47 -19.28
N ARG A 70 -3.39 10.58 -18.56
CA ARG A 70 -3.94 10.82 -17.23
C ARG A 70 -5.47 10.79 -17.23
N GLN A 71 -6.12 11.49 -18.17
CA GLN A 71 -7.58 11.50 -18.29
C GLN A 71 -8.17 10.12 -18.56
N ARG A 72 -7.56 9.37 -19.49
CA ARG A 72 -7.99 7.99 -19.80
C ARG A 72 -7.92 7.07 -18.58
N ILE A 73 -6.84 7.15 -17.81
CA ILE A 73 -6.68 6.36 -16.58
C ILE A 73 -7.73 6.77 -15.55
N GLN A 74 -7.96 8.06 -15.35
CA GLN A 74 -8.95 8.56 -14.40
C GLN A 74 -10.37 8.06 -14.75
N GLN A 75 -10.79 8.20 -16.01
CA GLN A 75 -12.09 7.72 -16.48
C GLN A 75 -12.28 6.21 -16.26
N ALA A 76 -11.24 5.42 -16.52
CA ALA A 76 -11.29 3.97 -16.29
C ALA A 76 -11.41 3.61 -14.79
N LEU A 77 -10.81 4.41 -13.90
CA LEU A 77 -10.93 4.23 -12.46
C LEU A 77 -12.33 4.60 -11.97
N ASP A 78 -12.88 5.73 -12.42
CA ASP A 78 -14.20 6.22 -12.03
C ASP A 78 -15.30 5.22 -12.43
N GLN A 79 -15.24 4.71 -13.67
CA GLN A 79 -16.15 3.66 -14.16
C GLN A 79 -16.10 2.37 -13.32
N ARG A 80 -14.90 1.95 -12.88
CA ARG A 80 -14.74 0.71 -12.08
C ARG A 80 -15.11 0.90 -10.62
N LEU A 81 -14.92 2.10 -10.07
CA LEU A 81 -15.21 2.43 -8.68
C LEU A 81 -16.66 2.94 -8.49
N GLY A 82 -17.41 3.12 -9.58
CA GLY A 82 -18.79 3.60 -9.56
C GLY A 82 -18.92 5.04 -9.07
N ARG A 83 -17.93 5.89 -9.37
CA ARG A 83 -17.95 7.34 -9.10
C ARG A 83 -18.25 8.11 -10.37
#